data_AF-A0A8H3GS92-F1
#
_entry.id   AF-A0A8H3GS92-F1
#
_cell.length_a   1.000
_cell.length_b   1.000
_cell.length_c   1.000
_cell.angle_alpha   90.00
_cell.angle_beta   90.00
_cell.angle_gamma   90.00
#
_symmetry.space_group_name_H-M   'P 1'
#
loop_
_entity.id
_entity.type
_entity.pdbx_description
1 polymer ?
#
loop_
_entity_poly.entity_id
_entity_poly.type
_entity_poly.pdbx_seq_one_letter_code
_entity_poly.pdbx_strand_id
1 'polypeptide(L)'
;MRFSVSRSPSPVQRTIRRPTNAYSIHNLTDDDDDSSSSSESEEAQALTFSHAGTGRGTSLTLSRALTRSTQEHSVDAFLSAVKLRSRIDPIEEYQNAERAATKNIHPPAPSLPHLSHMLAQSHSALQAKRNAEEMAAVLGMVERLDIQTKGQEEEGLRRVKEGNRGMWEGIEGAIRRDEEKKRLEEERKKQEEEKRRQDEERKKSELKEERRHKEKVEKEKVEDLARKVAQEKEAQAKAAKEAQASQASALPAMPEWENAWTERTELKKLTRAVEKNAELRSAVGKLRRKLGTRVGQVTNSHSELEKLADAIYEIIAPSPAHPSPVHTALLFALSKYLLLLAETELVVARGHGKLWDILWARFVGRMSGWGVAVYLKGRPGTSETEWRKIVGRELEGTNDPDNKRPTPKTASSTLTEWWATRTLRRPSNDSYPSQIQLESVPPPLWIT
;
A
#
# COMPACT_ATOMS: atom_id res chain seq x y z
N MET A 1 -73.42 -9.48 5.60
CA MET A 1 -73.03 -8.56 6.69
C MET A 1 -71.53 -8.32 6.52
N ARG A 2 -71.04 -7.30 5.80
CA ARG A 2 -70.94 -5.85 6.14
C ARG A 2 -70.45 -5.59 7.56
N PHE A 3 -69.18 -5.16 7.69
CA PHE A 3 -68.59 -4.06 8.50
C PHE A 3 -67.05 -4.19 8.41
N SER A 4 -66.38 -3.39 7.56
CA SER A 4 -65.60 -2.15 7.88
C SER A 4 -64.30 -2.40 8.67
N VAL A 5 -63.12 -2.41 8.05
CA VAL A 5 -62.20 -1.25 7.77
C VAL A 5 -61.20 -0.95 8.91
N SER A 6 -59.91 -1.13 8.56
CA SER A 6 -58.67 -0.38 8.85
C SER A 6 -58.24 -0.01 10.28
N ARG A 7 -56.97 -0.32 10.58
CA ARG A 7 -55.96 0.66 11.07
C ARG A 7 -54.53 0.11 10.97
N SER A 8 -53.80 0.65 10.00
CA SER A 8 -52.34 0.71 9.91
C SER A 8 -51.72 1.54 11.04
N PRO A 9 -50.52 1.23 11.53
CA PRO A 9 -49.65 2.23 12.14
C PRO A 9 -48.75 2.84 11.05
N SER A 10 -49.04 4.11 10.71
CA SER A 10 -48.16 4.97 9.92
C SER A 10 -47.01 5.49 10.81
N PRO A 11 -45.87 5.89 10.23
CA PRO A 11 -44.59 6.00 10.91
C PRO A 11 -44.43 7.35 11.63
N VAL A 12 -43.71 7.32 12.74
CA VAL A 12 -43.38 8.49 13.55
C VAL A 12 -42.42 9.41 12.76
N GLN A 13 -42.92 10.59 12.42
CA GLN A 13 -42.12 11.74 12.02
C GLN A 13 -41.44 12.34 13.26
N ARG A 14 -40.10 12.38 13.27
CA ARG A 14 -39.36 13.45 13.94
C ARG A 14 -38.30 14.01 13.00
N THR A 15 -38.59 15.22 12.55
CA THR A 15 -37.71 16.17 11.88
C THR A 15 -36.71 16.74 12.89
N ILE A 16 -35.40 16.54 12.66
CA ILE A 16 -34.38 17.50 13.09
C ILE A 16 -33.43 17.72 11.90
N ARG A 17 -33.22 18.99 11.59
CA ARG A 17 -32.41 19.50 10.49
C ARG A 17 -30.90 19.37 10.81
N ARG A 18 -30.15 19.06 9.74
CA ARG A 18 -28.72 19.22 9.44
C ARG A 18 -27.90 20.21 10.31
N PRO A 19 -26.58 19.95 10.45
CA PRO A 19 -25.64 20.52 9.48
C PRO A 19 -24.78 19.48 8.76
N THR A 20 -24.41 19.86 7.55
CA THR A 20 -23.57 19.16 6.58
C THR A 20 -22.11 19.09 7.05
N ASN A 21 -21.54 17.88 7.07
CA ASN A 21 -20.13 17.71 6.71
C ASN A 21 -19.97 16.40 5.95
N ALA A 22 -19.40 16.55 4.75
CA ALA A 22 -19.16 15.47 3.81
C ALA A 22 -17.77 14.91 4.07
N TYR A 23 -17.68 13.65 4.52
CA TYR A 23 -16.67 12.69 4.07
C TYR A 23 -17.21 11.26 4.27
N SER A 24 -17.68 10.72 3.16
CA SER A 24 -17.68 9.30 2.79
C SER A 24 -16.20 8.96 2.45
N ILE A 25 -15.59 7.78 2.58
CA ILE A 25 -15.96 6.36 2.53
C ILE A 25 -14.72 5.62 3.07
N HIS A 26 -14.82 4.62 3.95
CA HIS A 26 -13.92 3.46 3.97
C HIS A 26 -14.55 2.35 4.81
N ASN A 27 -15.20 1.40 4.14
CA ASN A 27 -15.35 0.04 4.64
C ASN A 27 -14.20 -0.75 4.02
N LEU A 28 -13.20 -1.10 4.84
CA LEU A 28 -12.29 -2.21 4.63
C LEU A 28 -12.28 -2.98 5.95
N THR A 29 -12.96 -4.12 5.91
CA THR A 29 -12.88 -5.27 6.82
C THR A 29 -11.39 -5.69 6.87
N ASP A 30 -10.75 -5.59 8.02
CA ASP A 30 -10.63 -6.63 9.07
C ASP A 30 -9.60 -7.68 8.66
N ASP A 31 -8.36 -7.50 9.13
CA ASP A 31 -7.46 -8.57 9.59
C ASP A 31 -6.32 -7.92 10.39
N ASP A 32 -6.43 -8.12 11.69
CA ASP A 32 -5.53 -7.71 12.76
C ASP A 32 -4.29 -8.61 12.80
N ASP A 33 -3.09 -8.03 12.82
CA ASP A 33 -1.93 -8.57 13.56
C ASP A 33 -0.75 -7.58 13.51
N ASP A 34 -0.69 -6.67 14.48
CA ASP A 34 0.54 -5.95 14.84
C ASP A 34 0.65 -5.89 16.37
N SER A 35 1.24 -6.95 16.94
CA SER A 35 1.61 -7.04 18.34
C SER A 35 2.98 -6.38 18.55
N SER A 36 3.00 -5.05 18.71
CA SER A 36 4.18 -4.34 19.24
C SER A 36 4.01 -4.07 20.73
N SER A 37 4.64 -4.94 21.51
CA SER A 37 4.82 -4.80 22.95
C SER A 37 5.80 -3.66 23.26
N SER A 38 5.28 -2.49 23.65
CA SER A 38 6.06 -1.47 24.37
C SER A 38 5.63 -1.48 25.83
N SER A 39 6.58 -1.84 26.67
CA SER A 39 6.44 -2.12 28.09
C SER A 39 6.98 -0.94 28.89
N GLU A 40 6.13 -0.04 29.40
CA GLU A 40 6.51 0.88 30.48
C GLU A 40 5.30 1.31 31.32
N SER A 41 5.58 1.47 32.63
CA SER A 41 4.83 2.18 33.67
C SER A 41 4.04 1.33 34.67
N GLU A 42 4.78 0.92 35.71
CA GLU A 42 4.28 0.59 37.03
C GLU A 42 3.55 1.81 37.63
N GLU A 43 2.23 1.72 37.79
CA GLU A 43 1.46 2.71 38.53
C GLU A 43 0.79 2.05 39.74
N ALA A 44 1.08 2.64 40.90
CA ALA A 44 0.72 2.19 42.22
C ALA A 44 -0.79 2.05 42.41
N GLN A 45 -1.25 0.85 42.75
CA GLN A 45 -2.61 0.64 43.24
C GLN A 45 -2.70 1.12 44.69
N ALA A 46 -3.22 2.33 44.83
CA ALA A 46 -3.76 2.87 46.06
C ALA A 46 -4.95 2.02 46.52
N LEU A 47 -4.75 1.27 47.61
CA LEU A 47 -5.80 0.63 48.39
C LEU A 47 -6.74 1.70 48.96
N THR A 48 -7.90 1.84 48.33
CA THR A 48 -9.03 2.62 48.87
C THR A 48 -9.80 1.76 49.86
N PHE A 49 -9.43 1.84 51.14
CA PHE A 49 -10.23 1.28 52.23
C PHE A 49 -11.28 2.32 52.65
N SER A 50 -12.53 2.09 52.25
CA SER A 50 -13.68 2.86 52.73
C SER A 50 -13.94 2.55 54.21
N HIS A 51 -13.59 3.48 55.09
CA HIS A 51 -14.06 3.51 56.47
C HIS A 51 -15.49 4.08 56.51
N ALA A 52 -16.48 3.20 56.67
CA ALA A 52 -17.79 3.55 57.18
C ALA A 52 -17.70 3.65 58.72
N GLY A 53 -18.19 4.78 59.25
CA GLY A 53 -17.95 5.20 60.62
C GLY A 53 -18.89 4.62 61.68
N THR A 54 -18.37 4.62 62.90
CA THR A 54 -19.02 4.77 64.22
C THR A 54 -17.83 4.96 65.16
N GLY A 55 -17.61 6.03 65.91
CA GLY A 55 -18.50 6.92 66.64
C GLY A 55 -17.77 7.25 67.95
N ARG A 56 -17.87 8.50 68.41
CA ARG A 56 -17.50 9.02 69.74
C ARG A 56 -16.01 9.03 70.15
N GLY A 57 -15.56 10.24 70.50
CA GLY A 57 -14.74 10.41 71.70
C GLY A 57 -13.56 11.37 71.58
N THR A 58 -13.78 12.62 71.99
CA THR A 58 -12.78 13.53 72.57
C THR A 58 -11.53 13.86 71.75
N SER A 59 -11.70 14.83 70.85
CA SER A 59 -10.62 15.73 70.43
C SER A 59 -10.12 16.54 71.63
N LEU A 60 -8.99 16.15 72.23
CA LEU A 60 -8.20 17.02 73.10
C LEU A 60 -7.16 17.74 72.23
N THR A 61 -7.51 18.94 71.81
CA THR A 61 -6.59 19.92 71.23
C THR A 61 -5.61 20.40 72.29
N LEU A 62 -4.37 19.90 72.25
CA LEU A 62 -3.23 20.54 72.92
C LEU A 62 -2.40 21.30 71.89
N SER A 63 -2.87 22.50 71.58
CA SER A 63 -2.03 23.54 70.98
C SER A 63 -1.61 24.49 72.11
N ARG A 64 -0.37 24.36 72.59
CA ARG A 64 0.27 25.48 73.29
C ARG A 64 1.79 25.41 73.18
N ALA A 65 2.28 26.29 72.31
CA ALA A 65 3.59 26.94 72.29
C ALA A 65 4.58 26.54 73.39
N LEU A 66 5.79 26.13 73.00
CA LEU A 66 6.98 26.62 73.68
C LEU A 66 8.14 26.75 72.68
N THR A 67 8.58 28.00 72.57
CA THR A 67 9.72 28.50 71.82
C THR A 67 11.05 28.15 72.50
N ARG A 68 12.05 27.82 71.68
CA ARG A 68 13.51 28.07 71.88
C ARG A 68 14.06 27.88 73.31
N SER A 69 14.54 26.67 73.59
CA SER A 69 15.81 26.46 74.31
C SER A 69 16.36 25.04 74.03
N THR A 70 17.66 24.99 73.74
CA THR A 70 18.58 23.83 73.71
C THR A 70 17.99 22.42 73.50
N GLN A 71 18.03 21.97 72.24
CA GLN A 71 17.45 20.73 71.73
C GLN A 71 18.00 19.43 72.36
N GLU A 72 19.21 19.43 72.90
CA GLU A 72 19.85 18.21 73.44
C GLU A 72 19.33 17.83 74.84
N HIS A 73 19.00 18.79 75.71
CA HIS A 73 18.48 18.48 77.04
C HIS A 73 17.00 18.06 77.05
N SER A 74 16.25 18.38 75.99
CA SER A 74 14.83 18.02 75.89
C SER A 74 14.61 16.54 75.54
N VAL A 75 15.50 15.98 74.71
CA VAL A 75 15.42 14.55 74.31
C VAL A 75 15.82 13.65 75.47
N ASP A 76 16.86 14.01 76.23
CA ASP A 76 17.26 13.25 77.42
C ASP A 76 16.23 13.36 78.56
N ALA A 77 15.57 14.51 78.72
CA ALA A 77 14.44 14.66 79.65
C ALA A 77 13.22 13.82 79.22
N PHE A 78 12.94 13.71 77.92
CA PHE A 78 11.87 12.86 77.40
C PHE A 78 12.18 11.37 77.55
N LEU A 79 13.39 10.93 77.18
CA LEU A 79 13.81 9.54 77.32
C LEU A 79 13.89 9.12 78.80
N SER A 80 14.34 10.00 79.69
CA SER A 80 14.31 9.73 81.13
C SER A 80 12.87 9.68 81.67
N ALA A 81 11.95 10.52 81.19
CA ALA A 81 10.53 10.45 81.56
C ALA A 81 9.83 9.18 81.05
N VAL A 82 10.11 8.74 79.82
CA VAL A 82 9.60 7.47 79.27
C VAL A 82 10.18 6.29 80.04
N LYS A 83 11.47 6.33 80.38
CA LYS A 83 12.16 5.28 81.14
C LYS A 83 11.72 5.21 82.60
N LEU A 84 11.27 6.33 83.19
CA LEU A 84 10.64 6.37 84.50
C LEU A 84 9.18 5.87 84.46
N ARG A 85 8.46 6.06 83.35
CA ARG A 85 7.10 5.52 83.16
C ARG A 85 7.05 4.05 82.73
N SER A 86 8.11 3.53 82.11
CA SER A 86 8.19 2.11 81.71
C SER A 86 8.70 1.19 82.82
N ARG A 87 9.19 1.76 83.94
CA ARG A 87 9.36 1.00 85.18
C ARG A 87 7.97 0.75 85.74
N ILE A 88 7.44 -0.41 85.38
CA ILE A 88 6.24 -0.99 86.00
C ILE A 88 6.45 -0.89 87.51
N ASP A 89 5.50 -0.27 88.21
CA ASP A 89 5.58 -0.09 89.65
C ASP A 89 5.83 -1.47 90.28
N PRO A 90 6.89 -1.66 91.10
CA PRO A 90 7.17 -2.95 91.70
C PRO A 90 5.95 -3.54 92.44
N ILE A 91 5.05 -2.67 92.93
CA ILE A 91 3.79 -3.07 93.54
C ILE A 91 2.79 -3.58 92.48
N GLU A 92 2.72 -2.96 91.31
CA GLU A 92 1.87 -3.41 90.21
C GLU A 92 2.38 -4.71 89.58
N GLU A 93 3.71 -4.88 89.47
CA GLU A 93 4.31 -6.14 89.01
C GLU A 93 4.05 -7.26 90.01
N TYR A 94 4.20 -7.00 91.31
CA TYR A 94 3.84 -7.96 92.36
C TYR A 94 2.35 -8.29 92.32
N GLN A 95 1.45 -7.30 92.20
CA GLN A 95 0.01 -7.53 92.12
C GLN A 95 -0.41 -8.23 90.82
N ASN A 96 0.29 -8.00 89.71
CA ASN A 96 0.05 -8.70 88.45
C ASN A 96 0.58 -10.13 88.51
N ALA A 97 1.75 -10.35 89.12
CA ALA A 97 2.29 -11.69 89.39
C ALA A 97 1.42 -12.45 90.38
N GLU A 98 0.87 -11.79 91.40
CA GLU A 98 -0.08 -12.35 92.37
C GLU A 98 -1.44 -12.63 91.70
N ARG A 99 -1.95 -11.72 90.86
CA ARG A 99 -3.14 -11.99 90.03
C ARG A 99 -2.91 -13.13 89.04
N ALA A 100 -1.72 -13.27 88.46
CA ALA A 100 -1.37 -14.37 87.57
C ALA A 100 -1.21 -15.69 88.35
N ALA A 101 -0.57 -15.66 89.52
CA ALA A 101 -0.40 -16.82 90.39
C ALA A 101 -1.75 -17.29 90.93
N THR A 102 -2.60 -16.40 91.43
CA THR A 102 -3.96 -16.74 91.90
C THR A 102 -4.84 -17.28 90.77
N LYS A 103 -4.73 -16.73 89.55
CA LYS A 103 -5.41 -17.24 88.35
C LYS A 103 -4.88 -18.62 87.90
N ASN A 104 -3.62 -18.93 88.19
CA ASN A 104 -3.01 -20.23 87.89
C ASN A 104 -3.25 -21.29 88.99
N ILE A 105 -3.40 -20.88 90.25
CA ILE A 105 -3.67 -21.79 91.39
C ILE A 105 -5.12 -22.30 91.38
N HIS A 106 -6.05 -21.48 90.90
CA HIS A 106 -7.44 -21.88 90.70
C HIS A 106 -7.84 -21.66 89.24
N PRO A 107 -7.43 -22.56 88.32
CA PRO A 107 -7.93 -22.50 86.96
C PRO A 107 -9.47 -22.57 87.05
N PRO A 108 -10.19 -21.56 86.55
CA PRO A 108 -11.65 -21.58 86.59
C PRO A 108 -12.08 -22.86 85.90
N ALA A 109 -12.78 -23.73 86.64
CA ALA A 109 -13.29 -24.98 86.09
C ALA A 109 -14.05 -24.62 84.81
N PRO A 110 -13.66 -25.17 83.64
CA PRO A 110 -14.22 -24.74 82.38
C PRO A 110 -15.72 -24.97 82.44
N SER A 111 -16.47 -23.88 82.33
CA SER A 111 -17.92 -23.96 82.38
C SER A 111 -18.40 -24.87 81.24
N LEU A 112 -19.45 -25.65 81.46
CA LEU A 112 -20.04 -26.54 80.44
C LEU A 112 -20.22 -25.89 79.05
N PRO A 113 -20.63 -24.60 78.93
CA PRO A 113 -20.70 -23.92 77.64
C PRO A 113 -19.33 -23.76 76.96
N HIS A 114 -18.27 -23.54 77.74
CA HIS A 114 -16.90 -23.39 77.23
C HIS A 114 -16.37 -24.70 76.66
N LEU A 115 -16.61 -25.83 77.34
CA LEU A 115 -16.28 -27.17 76.84
C LEU A 115 -17.02 -27.49 75.54
N SER A 116 -18.33 -27.21 75.48
CA SER A 116 -19.12 -27.40 74.26
C SER A 116 -18.59 -26.57 73.09
N HIS A 117 -18.17 -25.33 73.35
CA HIS A 117 -17.59 -24.45 72.33
C HIS A 117 -16.23 -24.95 71.85
N MET A 118 -15.35 -25.41 72.74
CA MET A 118 -14.05 -25.99 72.36
C MET A 118 -14.22 -27.25 71.50
N LEU A 119 -15.19 -28.11 71.82
CA LEU A 119 -15.50 -29.29 71.01
C LEU A 119 -16.03 -28.90 69.62
N ALA A 120 -16.91 -27.91 69.53
CA ALA A 120 -17.42 -27.41 68.25
C ALA A 120 -16.29 -26.79 67.39
N GLN A 121 -15.40 -26.01 68.00
CA GLN A 121 -14.22 -25.45 67.33
C GLN A 121 -13.27 -26.55 66.85
N SER A 122 -13.00 -27.55 67.68
CA SER A 122 -12.16 -28.70 67.32
C SER A 122 -12.76 -29.47 66.14
N HIS A 123 -14.07 -29.73 66.16
CA HIS A 123 -14.77 -30.39 65.06
C HIS A 123 -14.69 -29.56 63.77
N SER A 124 -14.94 -28.25 63.85
CA SER A 124 -14.82 -27.34 62.70
C SER A 124 -13.39 -27.29 62.14
N ALA A 125 -12.37 -27.30 63.01
CA ALA A 125 -10.97 -27.30 62.59
C ALA A 125 -10.58 -28.61 61.90
N LEU A 126 -11.04 -29.76 62.42
CA LEU A 126 -10.84 -31.06 61.77
C LEU A 126 -11.56 -31.14 60.41
N GLN A 127 -12.77 -30.59 60.31
CA GLN A 127 -13.49 -30.51 59.05
C GLN A 127 -12.78 -29.60 58.04
N ALA A 128 -12.30 -28.43 58.47
CA ALA A 128 -11.51 -27.55 57.62
C ALA A 128 -10.22 -28.22 57.13
N LYS A 129 -9.55 -29.00 57.99
CA LYS A 129 -8.36 -29.78 57.61
C LYS A 129 -8.68 -30.83 56.54
N ARG A 130 -9.76 -31.61 56.72
CA ARG A 130 -10.20 -32.57 55.69
C ARG A 130 -10.54 -31.89 54.37
N ASN A 131 -11.29 -30.79 54.40
CA ASN A 131 -11.62 -30.04 53.21
C ASN A 131 -10.37 -29.50 52.50
N ALA A 132 -9.36 -29.03 53.26
CA ALA A 132 -8.09 -28.57 52.70
C ALA A 132 -7.30 -29.71 52.04
N GLU A 133 -7.28 -30.89 52.65
CA GLU A 133 -6.65 -32.10 52.09
C GLU A 133 -7.36 -32.56 50.81
N GLU A 134 -8.70 -32.56 50.79
CA GLU A 134 -9.50 -32.88 49.60
C GLU A 134 -9.26 -31.87 48.47
N MET A 135 -9.25 -30.57 48.77
CA MET A 135 -8.94 -29.53 47.78
C MET A 135 -7.53 -29.67 47.23
N ALA A 136 -6.53 -29.98 48.07
CA ALA A 136 -5.17 -30.24 47.62
C ALA A 136 -5.09 -31.46 46.69
N ALA A 137 -5.85 -32.53 46.99
CA ALA A 137 -5.93 -33.71 46.14
C ALA A 137 -6.59 -33.40 44.78
N VAL A 138 -7.65 -32.60 44.77
CA VAL A 138 -8.33 -32.14 43.54
C VAL A 138 -7.38 -31.28 42.70
N LEU A 139 -6.69 -30.30 43.30
CA LEU A 139 -5.73 -29.46 42.60
C LEU A 139 -4.59 -30.28 41.98
N GLY A 140 -4.05 -31.26 42.72
CA GLY A 140 -3.02 -32.15 42.18
C GLY A 140 -3.54 -33.07 41.06
N MET A 141 -4.83 -33.38 41.03
CA MET A 141 -5.44 -34.11 39.91
C MET A 141 -5.60 -33.23 38.68
N VAL A 142 -6.04 -31.98 38.86
CA VAL A 142 -6.16 -30.99 37.78
C VAL A 142 -4.78 -30.72 37.15
N GLU A 143 -3.75 -30.52 37.95
CA GLU A 143 -2.38 -30.30 37.45
C GLU A 143 -1.87 -31.48 36.60
N ARG A 144 -2.16 -32.73 37.01
CA ARG A 144 -1.82 -33.92 36.21
C ARG A 144 -2.56 -33.96 34.89
N LEU A 145 -3.84 -33.58 34.87
CA LEU A 145 -4.62 -33.51 33.63
C LEU A 145 -4.07 -32.43 32.70
N ASP A 146 -3.68 -31.27 33.23
CA ASP A 146 -3.09 -30.18 32.44
C ASP A 146 -1.73 -30.57 31.83
N ILE A 147 -0.89 -31.30 32.56
CA ILE A 147 0.36 -31.83 32.03
C ILE A 147 0.08 -32.85 30.92
N GLN A 148 -0.94 -33.70 31.10
CA GLN A 148 -1.31 -34.72 30.12
C GLN A 148 -1.87 -34.11 28.82
N THR A 149 -2.76 -33.12 28.92
CA THR A 149 -3.30 -32.41 27.74
C THR A 149 -2.20 -31.67 27.00
N LYS A 150 -1.32 -30.95 27.69
CA LYS A 150 -0.15 -30.30 27.07
C LYS A 150 0.75 -31.29 26.34
N GLY A 151 1.02 -32.45 26.94
CA GLY A 151 1.83 -33.49 26.30
C GLY A 151 1.18 -34.05 25.02
N GLN A 152 -0.13 -34.27 25.03
CA GLN A 152 -0.88 -34.73 23.85
C GLN A 152 -0.93 -33.67 22.74
N GLU A 153 -1.10 -32.40 23.10
CA GLU A 153 -1.08 -31.28 22.16
C GLU A 153 0.30 -31.12 21.50
N GLU A 154 1.38 -31.19 22.29
CA GLU A 154 2.75 -31.14 21.77
C GLU A 154 3.06 -32.31 20.83
N GLU A 155 2.63 -33.52 21.19
CA GLU A 155 2.81 -34.70 20.34
C GLU A 155 2.01 -34.59 19.03
N GLY A 156 0.76 -34.13 19.11
CA GLY A 156 -0.07 -33.84 17.94
C GLY A 156 0.59 -32.81 17.02
N LEU A 157 1.12 -31.73 17.59
CA LEU A 157 1.82 -30.69 16.84
C LEU A 157 3.10 -31.21 16.18
N ARG A 158 3.85 -32.09 16.85
CA ARG A 158 5.04 -32.75 16.27
C ARG A 158 4.67 -33.60 15.05
N ARG A 159 3.64 -34.44 15.15
CA ARG A 159 3.18 -35.28 14.02
C ARG A 159 2.73 -34.45 12.82
N VAL A 160 2.02 -33.34 13.06
CA VAL A 160 1.61 -32.41 11.99
C VAL A 160 2.83 -31.75 11.34
N LYS A 161 3.81 -31.29 12.13
CA LYS A 161 5.05 -30.70 11.59
C LYS A 161 5.85 -31.69 10.75
N GLU A 162 5.97 -32.94 11.19
CA GLU A 162 6.65 -33.99 10.44
C GLU A 162 5.93 -34.35 9.13
N GLY A 163 4.60 -34.47 9.17
CA GLY A 163 3.79 -34.68 7.96
C GLY A 163 3.91 -33.53 6.96
N ASN A 164 3.84 -32.29 7.46
CA ASN A 164 4.01 -31.10 6.63
C ASN A 164 5.41 -31.03 6.02
N ARG A 165 6.46 -31.37 6.78
CA ARG A 165 7.83 -31.40 6.26
C ARG A 165 7.95 -32.32 5.04
N GLY A 166 7.43 -33.54 5.14
CA GLY A 166 7.45 -34.49 4.01
C GLY A 166 6.65 -34.01 2.80
N MET A 167 5.51 -33.35 3.02
CA MET A 167 4.72 -32.74 1.94
C MET A 167 5.49 -31.60 1.25
N TRP A 168 6.14 -30.72 2.01
CA TRP A 168 6.96 -29.64 1.47
C TRP A 168 8.16 -30.16 0.69
N GLU A 169 8.87 -31.16 1.22
CA GLU A 169 9.97 -31.83 0.50
C GLU A 169 9.48 -32.45 -0.83
N GLY A 170 8.27 -33.00 -0.85
CA GLY A 170 7.63 -33.53 -2.06
C GLY A 170 7.32 -32.45 -3.10
N ILE A 171 6.78 -31.30 -2.66
CA ILE A 171 6.48 -30.15 -3.52
C ILE A 171 7.77 -29.54 -4.07
N GLU A 172 8.77 -29.29 -3.22
CA GLU A 172 10.07 -28.76 -3.65
C GLU A 172 10.77 -29.71 -4.63
N GLY A 173 10.69 -31.02 -4.38
CA GLY A 173 11.20 -32.04 -5.29
C GLY A 173 10.48 -32.06 -6.64
N ALA A 174 9.18 -31.80 -6.67
CA ALA A 174 8.41 -31.70 -7.91
C ALA A 174 8.77 -30.44 -8.71
N ILE A 175 8.86 -29.29 -8.04
CA ILE A 175 9.29 -28.03 -8.64
C ILE A 175 10.69 -28.16 -9.24
N ARG A 176 11.65 -28.75 -8.51
CA ARG A 176 13.01 -28.93 -9.00
C ARG A 176 13.06 -29.79 -10.27
N ARG A 177 12.26 -30.87 -10.35
CA ARG A 177 12.16 -31.72 -11.54
C ARG A 177 11.53 -30.98 -12.73
N ASP A 178 10.50 -30.18 -12.49
CA ASP A 178 9.84 -29.40 -13.53
C ASP A 178 10.73 -28.26 -14.05
N GLU A 179 11.46 -27.58 -13.16
CA GLU A 179 12.45 -26.56 -13.52
C GLU A 179 13.61 -27.14 -14.33
N GLU A 180 14.14 -28.30 -13.94
CA GLU A 180 15.19 -28.99 -14.69
C GLU A 180 14.71 -29.42 -16.08
N LYS A 181 13.49 -29.97 -16.16
CA LYS A 181 12.85 -30.32 -17.44
C LYS A 181 12.66 -29.09 -18.33
N LYS A 182 12.19 -27.97 -17.77
CA LYS A 182 12.02 -26.71 -18.50
C LYS A 182 13.35 -26.16 -19.01
N ARG A 183 14.43 -26.24 -18.23
CA ARG A 183 15.77 -25.85 -18.68
C ARG A 183 16.26 -26.69 -19.87
N LEU A 184 16.07 -28.00 -19.83
CA LEU A 184 16.42 -28.89 -20.93
C LEU A 184 15.58 -28.63 -22.19
N GLU A 185 14.29 -28.33 -22.05
CA GLU A 185 13.42 -27.97 -23.18
C GLU A 185 13.79 -26.61 -23.80
N GLU A 186 14.12 -25.61 -22.98
CA GLU A 186 14.60 -24.31 -23.44
C GLU A 186 15.96 -24.42 -24.15
N GLU A 187 16.88 -25.25 -23.63
CA GLU A 187 18.16 -25.51 -24.28
C GLU A 187 18.00 -26.24 -25.61
N ARG A 188 17.12 -27.25 -25.70
CA ARG A 188 16.78 -27.92 -26.96
C ARG A 188 16.16 -26.96 -27.97
N LYS A 189 15.25 -26.07 -27.54
CA LYS A 189 14.66 -25.05 -28.42
C LYS A 189 15.71 -24.06 -28.94
N LYS A 190 16.64 -23.62 -28.10
CA LYS A 190 17.75 -22.74 -28.54
C LYS A 190 18.65 -23.43 -29.56
N GLN A 191 18.98 -24.72 -29.35
CA GLN A 191 19.79 -25.47 -30.31
C GLN A 191 19.06 -25.70 -31.65
N GLU A 192 17.74 -25.91 -31.62
CA GLU A 192 16.93 -26.06 -32.84
C GLU A 192 16.78 -24.72 -33.60
N GLU A 193 16.56 -23.61 -32.88
CA GLU A 193 16.49 -22.28 -33.49
C GLU A 193 17.84 -21.85 -34.10
N GLU A 194 18.95 -22.14 -33.43
CA GLU A 194 20.29 -21.85 -33.93
C GLU A 194 20.61 -22.68 -35.20
N LYS A 195 20.26 -23.97 -35.22
CA LYS A 195 20.37 -24.80 -36.44
C LYS A 195 19.49 -24.25 -37.57
N ARG A 196 18.25 -23.83 -37.27
CA ARG A 196 17.36 -23.25 -38.28
C ARG A 196 17.91 -21.95 -38.86
N ARG A 197 18.51 -21.09 -38.03
CA ARG A 197 19.18 -19.85 -38.47
C ARG A 197 20.37 -20.14 -39.37
N GLN A 198 21.20 -21.13 -39.03
CA GLN A 198 22.35 -21.53 -39.86
C GLN A 198 21.92 -22.10 -41.22
N ASP A 199 20.85 -22.90 -41.27
CA ASP A 199 20.32 -23.42 -42.53
C ASP A 199 19.64 -22.34 -43.39
N GLU A 200 18.94 -21.38 -42.78
CA GLU A 200 18.36 -20.21 -43.48
C GLU A 200 19.46 -19.29 -44.02
N GLU A 201 20.56 -19.09 -43.29
CA GLU A 201 21.69 -18.27 -43.73
C GLU A 201 22.45 -18.91 -44.89
N ARG A 202 22.70 -20.24 -44.83
CA ARG A 202 23.33 -20.99 -45.94
C ARG A 202 22.50 -20.95 -47.22
N LYS A 203 21.18 -21.14 -47.12
CA LYS A 203 20.27 -21.01 -48.27
C LYS A 203 20.25 -19.60 -48.84
N LYS A 204 20.35 -18.57 -47.98
CA LYS A 204 20.37 -17.17 -48.41
C LYS A 204 21.70 -16.78 -49.07
N SER A 205 22.83 -17.35 -48.64
CA SER A 205 24.12 -17.14 -49.31
C SER A 205 24.16 -17.80 -50.68
N GLU A 206 23.66 -19.04 -50.81
CA GLU A 206 23.59 -19.75 -52.09
C GLU A 206 22.70 -19.02 -53.11
N LEU A 207 21.51 -18.56 -52.68
CA LEU A 207 20.60 -17.79 -53.54
C LEU A 207 21.20 -16.43 -53.95
N LYS A 208 22.01 -15.81 -53.09
CA LYS A 208 22.67 -14.53 -53.38
C LYS A 208 23.83 -14.71 -54.37
N GLU A 209 24.55 -15.83 -54.31
CA GLU A 209 25.60 -16.17 -55.27
C GLU A 209 25.01 -16.54 -56.63
N GLU A 210 23.93 -17.32 -56.67
CA GLU A 210 23.23 -17.64 -57.91
C GLU A 210 22.63 -16.37 -58.57
N ARG A 211 22.06 -15.47 -57.76
CA ARG A 211 21.55 -14.18 -58.27
C ARG A 211 22.68 -13.27 -58.76
N ARG A 212 23.84 -13.27 -58.11
CA ARG A 212 25.03 -12.53 -58.59
C ARG A 212 25.58 -13.11 -59.90
N HIS A 213 25.49 -14.43 -60.10
CA HIS A 213 25.90 -15.04 -61.35
C HIS A 213 24.93 -14.70 -62.49
N LYS A 214 23.61 -14.78 -62.23
CA LYS A 214 22.57 -14.37 -63.21
C LYS A 214 22.64 -12.88 -63.54
N GLU A 215 22.85 -12.04 -62.53
CA GLU A 215 22.97 -10.59 -62.69
C GLU A 215 24.26 -10.18 -63.43
N LYS A 216 25.37 -10.93 -63.30
CA LYS A 216 26.58 -10.69 -64.11
C LYS A 216 26.36 -11.02 -65.59
N VAL A 217 25.72 -12.15 -65.88
CA VAL A 217 25.40 -12.57 -67.26
C VAL A 217 24.36 -11.64 -67.91
N GLU A 218 23.42 -11.12 -67.11
CA GLU A 218 22.43 -10.15 -67.60
C GLU A 218 23.02 -8.74 -67.72
N LYS A 219 23.89 -8.30 -66.80
CA LYS A 219 24.60 -7.02 -66.92
C LYS A 219 25.51 -6.97 -68.13
N GLU A 220 26.17 -8.05 -68.49
CA GLU A 220 27.01 -8.09 -69.70
C GLU A 220 26.16 -7.95 -70.98
N LYS A 221 24.99 -8.61 -71.03
CA LYS A 221 24.02 -8.47 -72.12
C LYS A 221 23.36 -7.08 -72.17
N VAL A 222 23.13 -6.48 -71.01
CA VAL A 222 22.55 -5.14 -70.89
C VAL A 222 23.59 -4.06 -71.17
N GLU A 223 24.87 -4.25 -70.85
CA GLU A 223 25.94 -3.28 -71.14
C GLU A 223 26.20 -3.17 -72.66
N ASP A 224 26.11 -4.28 -73.39
CA ASP A 224 26.20 -4.29 -74.86
C ASP A 224 24.98 -3.63 -75.54
N LEU A 225 23.80 -3.71 -74.92
CA LEU A 225 22.60 -3.00 -75.39
C LEU A 225 22.58 -1.54 -74.93
N ALA A 226 23.13 -1.23 -73.75
CA ALA A 226 23.22 0.11 -73.19
C ALA A 226 24.28 0.96 -73.88
N ARG A 227 25.37 0.39 -74.41
CA ARG A 227 26.31 1.14 -75.27
C ARG A 227 25.66 1.62 -76.56
N LYS A 228 24.66 0.89 -77.08
CA LYS A 228 23.88 1.29 -78.27
C LYS A 228 22.80 2.32 -77.95
N VAL A 229 22.15 2.21 -76.79
CA VAL A 229 21.09 3.14 -76.35
C VAL A 229 21.63 4.42 -75.70
N ALA A 230 22.82 4.40 -75.09
CA ALA A 230 23.46 5.57 -74.48
C ALA A 230 23.89 6.61 -75.53
N GLN A 231 24.32 6.18 -76.72
CA GLN A 231 24.61 7.09 -77.83
C GLN A 231 23.34 7.80 -78.36
N GLU A 232 22.16 7.21 -78.21
CA GLU A 232 20.88 7.79 -78.60
C GLU A 232 20.23 8.63 -77.48
N LYS A 233 20.43 8.25 -76.21
CA LYS A 233 19.83 8.94 -75.04
C LYS A 233 20.69 10.07 -74.48
N GLU A 234 21.97 10.19 -74.81
CA GLU A 234 22.78 11.36 -74.43
C GLU A 234 22.34 12.65 -75.16
N ALA A 235 21.73 12.53 -76.36
CA ALA A 235 21.09 13.64 -77.06
C ALA A 235 19.71 14.02 -76.48
N GLN A 236 18.99 13.09 -75.83
CA GLN A 236 17.65 13.34 -75.27
C GLN A 236 17.63 13.58 -73.75
N ALA A 237 18.71 13.27 -73.01
CA ALA A 237 18.78 13.41 -71.55
C ALA A 237 19.30 14.76 -71.02
N LYS A 238 19.63 15.73 -71.89
CA LYS A 238 19.89 17.13 -71.50
C LYS A 238 18.62 17.99 -71.36
N ALA A 239 17.44 17.46 -71.72
CA ALA A 239 16.17 18.20 -71.69
C ALA A 239 15.14 17.70 -70.66
N ALA A 240 15.41 16.62 -69.91
CA ALA A 240 14.40 15.99 -69.05
C ALA A 240 14.92 15.54 -67.67
N LYS A 241 15.91 16.25 -67.11
CA LYS A 241 16.38 16.07 -65.72
C LYS A 241 16.22 17.34 -64.89
N GLU A 242 15.05 17.96 -64.98
CA GLU A 242 14.60 18.99 -64.04
C GLU A 242 13.11 18.80 -63.71
N ALA A 243 12.69 17.57 -63.41
CA ALA A 243 11.42 17.29 -62.74
C ALA A 243 11.44 15.90 -62.12
N GLN A 244 11.12 15.83 -60.83
CA GLN A 244 10.76 14.63 -60.05
C GLN A 244 11.86 13.64 -59.67
N ALA A 245 12.58 13.98 -58.59
CA ALA A 245 13.11 12.98 -57.65
C ALA A 245 13.23 13.56 -56.23
N SER A 246 12.10 13.77 -55.54
CA SER A 246 12.07 13.96 -54.07
C SER A 246 10.64 14.11 -53.53
N GLN A 247 9.94 13.00 -53.35
CA GLN A 247 8.80 12.94 -52.42
C GLN A 247 8.96 11.76 -51.45
N ALA A 248 9.89 11.95 -50.53
CA ALA A 248 9.85 11.40 -49.18
C ALA A 248 10.26 12.52 -48.22
N SER A 249 9.57 13.66 -48.33
CA SER A 249 9.72 14.74 -47.37
C SER A 249 8.87 14.39 -46.15
N ALA A 250 9.52 14.23 -45.00
CA ALA A 250 8.89 14.39 -43.70
C ALA A 250 7.89 15.56 -43.80
N LEU A 251 6.60 15.29 -43.54
CA LEU A 251 5.63 16.35 -43.41
C LEU A 251 6.17 17.35 -42.38
N PRO A 252 6.03 18.66 -42.62
CA PRO A 252 6.48 19.64 -41.64
C PRO A 252 5.78 19.34 -40.31
N ALA A 253 6.54 19.28 -39.22
CA ALA A 253 6.03 18.91 -37.89
C ALA A 253 4.95 19.88 -37.35
N MET A 254 4.87 21.09 -37.95
CA MET A 254 3.91 22.15 -37.60
C MET A 254 2.44 21.79 -37.91
N PRO A 255 2.03 21.47 -39.16
CA PRO A 255 0.64 21.11 -39.45
C PRO A 255 0.15 19.89 -38.67
N GLU A 256 1.03 18.92 -38.39
CA GLU A 256 0.67 17.77 -37.54
C GLU A 256 0.35 18.20 -36.11
N TRP A 257 1.15 19.09 -35.54
CA TRP A 257 0.90 19.67 -34.21
C TRP A 257 -0.41 20.47 -34.16
N GLU A 258 -0.68 21.29 -35.18
CA GLU A 258 -1.90 22.08 -35.27
C GLU A 258 -3.15 21.19 -35.37
N ASN A 259 -3.11 20.16 -36.21
CA ASN A 259 -4.20 19.19 -36.36
C ASN A 259 -4.47 18.43 -35.05
N ALA A 260 -3.42 17.94 -34.39
CA ALA A 260 -3.56 17.26 -33.09
C ALA A 260 -4.17 18.20 -32.03
N TRP A 261 -3.84 19.48 -32.07
CA TRP A 261 -4.37 20.48 -31.14
C TRP A 261 -5.84 20.81 -31.41
N THR A 262 -6.23 21.00 -32.67
CA THR A 262 -7.63 21.25 -33.04
C THR A 262 -8.51 20.07 -32.66
N GLU A 263 -8.10 18.84 -33.00
CA GLU A 263 -8.79 17.60 -32.61
C GLU A 263 -8.95 17.49 -31.09
N ARG A 264 -7.90 17.80 -30.31
CA ARG A 264 -7.98 17.83 -28.85
C ARG A 264 -9.07 18.79 -28.36
N THR A 265 -9.17 19.99 -28.96
CA THR A 265 -10.18 20.97 -28.56
C THR A 265 -11.61 20.51 -28.88
N GLU A 266 -11.81 19.83 -30.01
CA GLU A 266 -13.09 19.25 -30.40
C GLU A 266 -13.50 18.09 -29.49
N LEU A 267 -12.59 17.15 -29.22
CA LEU A 267 -12.79 16.07 -28.26
C LEU A 267 -13.13 16.60 -26.86
N LYS A 268 -12.52 17.72 -26.45
CA LYS A 268 -12.84 18.39 -25.19
C LYS A 268 -14.24 19.00 -25.18
N LYS A 269 -14.74 19.50 -26.31
CA LYS A 269 -16.12 19.97 -26.43
C LYS A 269 -17.11 18.81 -26.32
N LEU A 270 -16.83 17.67 -26.97
CA LEU A 270 -17.66 16.47 -26.90
C LEU A 270 -17.76 15.92 -25.47
N THR A 271 -16.63 15.86 -24.75
CA THR A 271 -16.62 15.41 -23.35
C THR A 271 -17.36 16.37 -22.40
N ARG A 272 -17.30 17.68 -22.63
CA ARG A 272 -18.13 18.66 -21.90
C ARG A 272 -19.63 18.50 -22.15
N ALA A 273 -20.03 18.03 -23.33
CA ALA A 273 -21.45 17.75 -23.61
C ALA A 273 -21.98 16.60 -22.76
N VAL A 274 -21.14 15.58 -22.49
CA VAL A 274 -21.46 14.47 -21.57
C VAL A 274 -21.64 14.97 -20.13
N GLU A 275 -20.82 15.92 -19.69
CA GLU A 275 -20.90 16.48 -18.33
C GLU A 275 -22.21 17.24 -18.07
N LYS A 276 -22.84 17.80 -19.10
CA LYS A 276 -24.13 18.50 -18.99
C LYS A 276 -25.30 17.55 -18.72
N ASN A 277 -25.21 16.28 -19.11
CA ASN A 277 -26.26 15.30 -18.84
C ASN A 277 -25.93 14.53 -17.55
N ALA A 278 -26.77 14.65 -16.53
CA ALA A 278 -26.54 14.07 -15.21
C ALA A 278 -26.42 12.53 -15.23
N GLU A 279 -27.21 11.86 -16.08
CA GLU A 279 -27.22 10.40 -16.21
C GLU A 279 -25.93 9.90 -16.86
N LEU A 280 -25.56 10.50 -18.00
CA LEU A 280 -24.31 10.15 -18.72
C LEU A 280 -23.08 10.46 -17.88
N ARG A 281 -23.08 11.59 -17.15
CA ARG A 281 -21.99 11.95 -16.22
C ARG A 281 -21.84 10.92 -15.10
N SER A 282 -22.95 10.45 -14.52
CA SER A 282 -22.93 9.41 -13.48
C SER A 282 -22.38 8.08 -14.03
N ALA A 283 -22.85 7.65 -15.20
CA ALA A 283 -22.39 6.44 -15.87
C ALA A 283 -20.88 6.50 -16.19
N VAL A 284 -20.44 7.59 -16.83
CA VAL A 284 -19.02 7.83 -17.14
C VAL A 284 -18.18 7.90 -15.88
N GLY A 285 -18.65 8.55 -14.80
CA GLY A 285 -17.92 8.62 -13.54
C GLY A 285 -17.72 7.26 -12.88
N LYS A 286 -18.69 6.34 -12.97
CA LYS A 286 -18.55 4.95 -12.50
C LYS A 286 -17.52 4.19 -13.33
N LEU A 287 -17.62 4.25 -14.66
CA LEU A 287 -16.73 3.53 -15.57
C LEU A 287 -15.29 4.08 -15.53
N ARG A 288 -15.10 5.40 -15.40
CA ARG A 288 -13.78 6.02 -15.22
C ARG A 288 -13.06 5.56 -13.96
N ARG A 289 -13.79 5.38 -12.86
CA ARG A 289 -13.20 4.84 -11.62
C ARG A 289 -12.73 3.40 -11.83
N LYS A 290 -13.58 2.54 -12.40
CA LYS A 290 -13.20 1.15 -12.76
C LYS A 290 -11.96 1.13 -13.66
N LEU A 291 -11.96 1.97 -14.69
CA LEU A 291 -10.84 2.10 -15.62
C LEU A 291 -9.56 2.56 -14.93
N GLY A 292 -9.64 3.58 -14.06
CA GLY A 292 -8.49 4.05 -13.28
C GLY A 292 -7.92 2.97 -12.36
N THR A 293 -8.77 2.21 -11.68
CA THR A 293 -8.33 1.06 -10.86
C THR A 293 -7.64 -0.01 -11.71
N ARG A 294 -8.18 -0.34 -12.89
CA ARG A 294 -7.55 -1.31 -13.79
C ARG A 294 -6.20 -0.81 -14.31
N VAL A 295 -6.11 0.42 -14.80
CA VAL A 295 -4.84 0.98 -15.30
C VAL A 295 -3.79 1.07 -14.17
N GLY A 296 -4.19 1.31 -12.92
CA GLY A 296 -3.27 1.28 -11.77
C GLY A 296 -2.85 -0.13 -11.32
N GLN A 297 -3.44 -1.19 -11.88
CA GLN A 297 -3.09 -2.59 -11.63
C GLN A 297 -2.14 -3.14 -12.71
N VAL A 298 -1.59 -2.31 -13.59
CA VAL A 298 -0.63 -2.76 -14.60
C VAL A 298 0.63 -3.26 -13.90
N THR A 299 0.93 -4.55 -14.04
CA THR A 299 2.13 -5.21 -13.48
C THR A 299 3.13 -5.57 -14.60
N ASN A 300 4.31 -6.06 -14.22
CA ASN A 300 5.35 -6.51 -15.16
C ASN A 300 5.08 -7.89 -15.80
N SER A 301 4.01 -8.59 -15.42
CA SER A 301 3.70 -9.93 -15.94
C SER A 301 2.88 -9.84 -17.23
N HIS A 302 3.37 -10.47 -18.31
CA HIS A 302 2.70 -10.45 -19.61
C HIS A 302 1.28 -11.05 -19.57
N SER A 303 1.12 -12.18 -18.86
CA SER A 303 -0.19 -12.86 -18.72
C SER A 303 -1.21 -12.04 -17.90
N GLU A 304 -0.75 -11.21 -16.97
CA GLU A 304 -1.61 -10.30 -16.22
C GLU A 304 -1.98 -9.08 -17.07
N LEU A 305 -1.05 -8.61 -17.91
CA LEU A 305 -1.27 -7.53 -18.85
C LEU A 305 -2.35 -7.90 -19.89
N GLU A 306 -2.32 -9.12 -20.44
CA GLU A 306 -3.37 -9.60 -21.35
C GLU A 306 -4.75 -9.61 -20.69
N LYS A 307 -4.86 -10.21 -19.48
CA LYS A 307 -6.11 -10.22 -18.71
C LYS A 307 -6.60 -8.80 -18.40
N LEU A 308 -5.68 -7.89 -18.11
CA LEU A 308 -6.01 -6.51 -17.83
C LEU A 308 -6.46 -5.77 -19.09
N ALA A 309 -5.84 -6.02 -20.23
CA ALA A 309 -6.23 -5.48 -21.52
C ALA A 309 -7.65 -5.91 -21.89
N ASP A 310 -7.99 -7.19 -21.69
CA ASP A 310 -9.35 -7.72 -21.87
C ASP A 310 -10.35 -7.03 -20.93
N ALA A 311 -10.01 -6.90 -19.64
CA ALA A 311 -10.86 -6.21 -18.67
C ALA A 311 -11.06 -4.71 -19.01
N ILE A 312 -10.03 -4.04 -19.52
CA ILE A 312 -10.12 -2.65 -20.01
C ILE A 312 -10.99 -2.58 -21.26
N TYR A 313 -10.85 -3.55 -22.18
CA TYR A 313 -11.64 -3.66 -23.39
C TYR A 313 -13.13 -3.84 -23.05
N GLU A 314 -13.48 -4.73 -22.13
CA GLU A 314 -14.85 -4.93 -21.65
C GLU A 314 -15.46 -3.66 -21.04
N ILE A 315 -14.67 -2.84 -20.35
CA ILE A 315 -15.15 -1.57 -19.79
C ILE A 315 -15.46 -0.55 -20.90
N ILE A 316 -14.61 -0.48 -21.93
CA ILE A 316 -14.71 0.51 -23.01
C ILE A 316 -15.72 0.11 -24.09
N ALA A 317 -15.79 -1.18 -24.42
CA ALA A 317 -16.62 -1.71 -25.48
C ALA A 317 -17.47 -2.90 -24.98
N PRO A 318 -18.35 -2.69 -23.98
CA PRO A 318 -19.26 -3.74 -23.54
C PRO A 318 -20.30 -4.05 -24.62
N SER A 319 -20.98 -5.19 -24.46
CA SER A 319 -22.18 -5.54 -25.21
C SER A 319 -23.39 -5.45 -24.26
N PRO A 320 -24.36 -4.53 -24.46
CA PRO A 320 -24.50 -3.59 -25.58
C PRO A 320 -23.53 -2.39 -25.53
N ALA A 321 -23.17 -1.87 -26.71
CA ALA A 321 -22.19 -0.80 -26.86
C ALA A 321 -22.62 0.52 -26.18
N HIS A 322 -21.64 1.24 -25.61
CA HIS A 322 -21.88 2.55 -25.01
C HIS A 322 -22.33 3.59 -26.07
N PRO A 323 -23.15 4.58 -25.68
CA PRO A 323 -23.41 5.75 -26.52
C PRO A 323 -22.10 6.44 -26.95
N SER A 324 -22.03 6.91 -28.19
CA SER A 324 -20.81 7.55 -28.76
C SER A 324 -20.16 8.62 -27.87
N PRO A 325 -20.92 9.52 -27.19
CA PRO A 325 -20.33 10.49 -26.26
C PRO A 325 -19.66 9.84 -25.04
N VAL A 326 -20.26 8.77 -24.49
CA VAL A 326 -19.73 8.01 -23.34
C VAL A 326 -18.45 7.30 -23.74
N HIS A 327 -18.44 6.61 -24.87
CA HIS A 327 -17.26 5.92 -25.40
C HIS A 327 -16.09 6.90 -25.61
N THR A 328 -16.35 8.05 -26.23
CA THR A 328 -15.32 9.09 -26.46
C THR A 328 -14.79 9.64 -25.13
N ALA A 329 -15.65 9.83 -24.12
CA ALA A 329 -15.22 10.26 -22.78
C ALA A 329 -14.38 9.22 -22.06
N LEU A 330 -14.66 7.92 -22.24
CA LEU A 330 -13.86 6.83 -21.68
C LEU A 330 -12.49 6.73 -22.35
N LEU A 331 -12.41 6.84 -23.68
CA LEU A 331 -11.12 6.88 -24.38
C LEU A 331 -10.27 8.08 -23.95
N PHE A 332 -10.89 9.25 -23.74
CA PHE A 332 -10.19 10.44 -23.24
C PHE A 332 -9.72 10.29 -21.78
N ALA A 333 -10.43 9.49 -20.97
CA ALA A 333 -10.01 9.15 -19.62
C ALA A 333 -8.89 8.10 -19.63
N LEU A 334 -9.00 7.06 -20.46
CA LEU A 334 -7.96 6.04 -20.65
C LEU A 334 -6.66 6.68 -21.08
N SER A 335 -6.70 7.56 -22.09
CA SER A 335 -5.50 8.25 -22.57
C SER A 335 -4.85 9.11 -21.48
N LYS A 336 -5.65 9.70 -20.57
CA LYS A 336 -5.11 10.38 -19.39
C LYS A 336 -4.40 9.41 -18.46
N TYR A 337 -5.01 8.28 -18.13
CA TYR A 337 -4.44 7.31 -17.19
C TYR A 337 -3.18 6.66 -17.76
N LEU A 338 -3.16 6.32 -19.05
CA LEU A 338 -1.96 5.79 -19.70
C LEU A 338 -0.83 6.81 -19.76
N LEU A 339 -1.11 8.10 -19.98
CA LEU A 339 -0.09 9.13 -19.97
C LEU A 339 0.47 9.36 -18.55
N LEU A 340 -0.41 9.39 -17.54
CA LEU A 340 0.02 9.47 -16.13
C LEU A 340 0.83 8.25 -15.72
N LEU A 341 0.40 7.06 -16.17
CA LEU A 341 1.14 5.83 -15.92
C LEU A 341 2.50 5.92 -16.61
N ALA A 342 2.59 6.30 -17.89
CA ALA A 342 3.88 6.47 -18.58
C ALA A 342 4.81 7.49 -17.91
N GLU A 343 4.27 8.54 -17.27
CA GLU A 343 5.04 9.49 -16.47
C GLU A 343 5.63 8.84 -15.20
N THR A 344 4.96 7.85 -14.60
CA THR A 344 5.42 7.17 -13.37
C THR A 344 6.11 5.82 -13.60
N GLU A 345 5.68 5.08 -14.63
CA GLU A 345 5.95 3.67 -14.93
C GLU A 345 5.79 3.44 -16.44
N LEU A 346 6.88 3.15 -17.14
CA LEU A 346 7.02 3.30 -18.58
C LEU A 346 6.28 2.20 -19.38
N VAL A 347 5.00 2.41 -19.71
CA VAL A 347 4.16 1.43 -20.45
C VAL A 347 3.86 1.88 -21.88
N VAL A 348 4.07 0.96 -22.85
CA VAL A 348 3.81 1.14 -24.28
C VAL A 348 2.36 0.78 -24.60
N ALA A 349 1.56 1.73 -25.11
CA ALA A 349 0.24 1.47 -25.67
C ALA A 349 0.33 1.28 -27.20
N ARG A 350 -0.01 0.08 -27.71
CA ARG A 350 -0.16 -0.21 -29.16
C ARG A 350 -1.47 -0.98 -29.41
N GLY A 351 -2.11 -0.76 -30.56
CA GLY A 351 -3.18 -1.63 -31.07
C GLY A 351 -4.56 -1.00 -31.34
N HIS A 352 -4.85 0.23 -30.89
CA HIS A 352 -6.17 0.85 -31.08
C HIS A 352 -6.05 2.24 -31.73
N GLY A 353 -6.30 2.35 -33.05
CA GLY A 353 -6.08 3.58 -33.84
C GLY A 353 -6.74 4.84 -33.25
N LYS A 354 -8.04 4.79 -32.96
CA LYS A 354 -8.75 5.94 -32.36
C LYS A 354 -8.26 6.31 -30.95
N LEU A 355 -7.76 5.34 -30.19
CA LEU A 355 -7.19 5.61 -28.86
C LEU A 355 -5.82 6.27 -29.03
N TRP A 356 -5.05 5.82 -30.02
CA TRP A 356 -3.78 6.43 -30.39
C TRP A 356 -3.96 7.90 -30.78
N ASP A 357 -4.94 8.23 -31.61
CA ASP A 357 -5.21 9.64 -32.00
C ASP A 357 -5.53 10.50 -30.77
N ILE A 358 -6.38 9.99 -29.87
CA ILE A 358 -6.76 10.68 -28.62
C ILE A 358 -5.56 10.79 -27.66
N LEU A 359 -4.73 9.75 -27.57
CA LEU A 359 -3.51 9.73 -26.77
C LEU A 359 -2.48 10.71 -27.31
N TRP A 360 -2.28 10.71 -28.63
CA TRP A 360 -1.36 11.60 -29.33
C TRP A 360 -1.77 13.06 -29.19
N ALA A 361 -3.04 13.38 -29.46
CA ALA A 361 -3.61 14.71 -29.25
C ALA A 361 -3.43 15.19 -27.80
N ARG A 362 -3.56 14.28 -26.82
CA ARG A 362 -3.34 14.59 -25.40
C ARG A 362 -1.86 14.77 -25.05
N PHE A 363 -0.99 13.91 -25.57
CA PHE A 363 0.46 13.95 -25.41
C PHE A 363 1.01 15.25 -25.97
N VAL A 364 0.67 15.60 -27.21
CA VAL A 364 1.00 16.89 -27.83
C VAL A 364 0.39 18.05 -27.03
N GLY A 365 -0.83 17.87 -26.52
CA GLY A 365 -1.49 18.82 -25.64
C GLY A 365 -0.79 19.09 -24.31
N ARG A 366 0.04 18.16 -23.83
CA ARG A 366 0.78 18.18 -22.56
C ARG A 366 2.22 18.63 -22.77
N MET A 367 2.91 18.04 -23.74
CA MET A 367 4.30 18.30 -24.10
C MET A 367 4.46 19.54 -24.98
N SER A 368 3.35 20.09 -25.49
CA SER A 368 3.36 21.14 -26.51
C SER A 368 4.15 20.71 -27.77
N GLY A 369 4.64 21.69 -28.54
CA GLY A 369 5.44 21.47 -29.73
C GLY A 369 6.67 20.59 -29.49
N TRP A 370 7.20 20.51 -28.26
CA TRP A 370 8.37 19.70 -27.93
C TRP A 370 8.19 18.21 -28.22
N GLY A 371 6.98 17.68 -28.03
CA GLY A 371 6.66 16.28 -28.32
C GLY A 371 6.84 15.91 -29.79
N VAL A 372 6.76 16.89 -30.70
CA VAL A 372 6.88 16.76 -32.15
C VAL A 372 8.15 17.45 -32.67
N ALA A 373 9.07 17.85 -31.79
CA ALA A 373 10.27 18.65 -32.13
C ALA A 373 9.95 20.00 -32.80
N VAL A 374 8.81 20.60 -32.43
CA VAL A 374 8.37 21.92 -32.84
C VAL A 374 8.71 22.94 -31.75
N TYR A 375 9.53 23.92 -32.08
CA TYR A 375 9.71 25.10 -31.24
C TYR A 375 8.63 26.13 -31.57
N LEU A 376 7.65 26.28 -30.69
CA LEU A 376 6.64 27.32 -30.84
C LEU A 376 7.31 28.67 -30.50
N LYS A 377 7.21 29.66 -31.39
CA LYS A 377 7.54 31.06 -31.08
C LYS A 377 6.31 31.77 -30.53
N GLY A 378 6.48 32.61 -29.51
CA GLY A 378 5.39 33.38 -28.92
C GLY A 378 4.66 34.18 -29.99
N ARG A 379 3.34 34.03 -30.10
CA ARG A 379 2.55 34.84 -31.03
C ARG A 379 2.38 36.25 -30.46
N PRO A 380 2.61 37.31 -31.26
CA PRO A 380 2.36 38.67 -30.81
C PRO A 380 0.91 38.82 -30.35
N GLY A 381 0.70 39.39 -29.16
CA GLY A 381 -0.61 39.55 -28.55
C GLY A 381 -1.08 38.41 -27.63
N THR A 382 -0.31 37.33 -27.49
CA THR A 382 -0.62 36.26 -26.51
C THR A 382 -0.03 36.64 -25.16
N SER A 383 -0.81 36.55 -24.08
CA SER A 383 -0.27 36.79 -22.74
C SER A 383 0.75 35.70 -22.36
N GLU A 384 1.76 36.05 -21.56
CA GLU A 384 2.80 35.10 -21.10
C GLU A 384 2.19 33.87 -20.37
N THR A 385 1.05 34.04 -19.70
CA THR A 385 0.34 32.96 -19.01
C THR A 385 -0.38 32.03 -19.98
N GLU A 386 -1.00 32.56 -21.04
CA GLU A 386 -1.58 31.75 -22.12
C GLU A 386 -0.49 31.04 -22.92
N TRP A 387 0.62 31.74 -23.18
CA TRP A 387 1.77 31.16 -23.83
C TRP A 387 2.34 29.97 -23.06
N ARG A 388 2.53 30.10 -21.74
CA ARG A 388 2.97 28.99 -20.87
C ARG A 388 2.02 27.81 -20.88
N LYS A 389 0.69 28.06 -20.90
CA LYS A 389 -0.32 27.02 -21.06
C LYS A 389 -0.21 26.30 -22.40
N ILE A 390 0.07 27.04 -23.48
CA ILE A 390 0.31 26.46 -24.82
C ILE A 390 1.59 25.63 -24.83
N VAL A 391 2.66 26.08 -24.17
CA VAL A 391 3.97 25.41 -24.09
C VAL A 391 4.01 24.23 -23.11
N GLY A 392 2.90 23.93 -22.42
CA GLY A 392 2.81 22.78 -21.52
C GLY A 392 3.45 23.02 -20.14
N ARG A 393 3.80 24.26 -19.81
CA ARG A 393 4.29 24.61 -18.47
C ARG A 393 3.09 24.82 -17.55
N GLU A 394 2.80 23.83 -16.71
CA GLU A 394 1.79 23.97 -15.66
C GLU A 394 2.23 24.99 -14.61
N LEU A 395 1.26 25.79 -14.20
CA LEU A 395 1.35 26.66 -13.02
C LEU A 395 1.03 25.78 -11.80
N GLU A 396 1.92 25.76 -10.81
CA GLU A 396 1.65 25.14 -9.51
C GLU A 396 0.74 26.07 -8.70
N GLY A 397 -0.31 25.51 -8.08
CA GLY A 397 -1.28 26.26 -7.28
C GLY A 397 -2.59 26.55 -8.03
N THR A 398 -3.58 25.67 -7.87
CA THR A 398 -4.99 26.02 -8.12
C THR A 398 -5.50 26.83 -6.94
N ASN A 399 -5.82 28.11 -7.16
CA ASN A 399 -6.64 28.97 -6.30
C ASN A 399 -6.39 28.78 -4.79
N ASP A 400 -5.23 29.22 -4.33
CA ASP A 400 -4.98 29.51 -2.93
C ASP A 400 -5.96 30.64 -2.51
N PRO A 401 -6.81 30.48 -1.47
CA PRO A 401 -7.68 31.57 -0.99
C PRO A 401 -6.89 32.82 -0.58
N ASP A 402 -5.58 32.66 -0.37
CA ASP A 402 -4.63 33.73 -0.02
C ASP A 402 -4.19 34.61 -1.21
N ASN A 403 -4.75 34.43 -2.40
CA ASN A 403 -4.48 35.29 -3.57
C ASN A 403 -2.98 35.37 -3.95
N LYS A 404 -2.19 34.34 -3.61
CA LYS A 404 -0.78 34.24 -3.99
C LYS A 404 -0.68 33.93 -5.49
N ARG A 405 0.26 34.59 -6.17
CA ARG A 405 0.52 34.32 -7.59
C ARG A 405 0.96 32.86 -7.74
N PRO A 406 0.39 32.10 -8.69
CA PRO A 406 0.80 30.72 -8.92
C PRO A 406 2.29 30.67 -9.25
N THR A 407 3.04 29.85 -8.52
CA THR A 407 4.47 29.67 -8.72
C THR A 407 4.72 28.68 -9.86
N PRO A 408 5.71 28.92 -10.72
CA PRO A 408 6.05 27.95 -11.76
C PRO A 408 6.61 26.67 -11.13
N LYS A 409 6.21 25.50 -11.65
CA LYS A 409 6.87 24.23 -11.31
C LYS A 409 8.38 24.34 -11.51
N THR A 410 9.16 23.74 -10.61
CA THR A 410 10.62 23.70 -10.68
C THR A 410 11.09 23.02 -11.97
N ALA A 411 12.15 23.56 -12.60
CA ALA A 411 12.68 23.06 -13.85
C ALA A 411 13.07 21.56 -13.81
N SER A 412 13.50 21.06 -12.65
CA SER A 412 13.83 19.64 -12.41
C SER A 412 12.61 18.72 -12.54
N SER A 413 11.46 19.11 -12.00
CA SER A 413 10.20 18.36 -12.13
C SER A 413 9.76 18.29 -13.59
N THR A 414 9.84 19.41 -14.32
CA THR A 414 9.48 19.44 -15.75
C THR A 414 10.42 18.61 -16.62
N LEU A 415 11.71 18.50 -16.26
CA LEU A 415 12.68 17.70 -16.99
C LEU A 415 12.51 16.20 -16.72
N THR A 416 12.09 15.85 -15.50
CA THR A 416 11.82 14.45 -15.11
C THR A 416 10.54 13.95 -15.78
N GLU A 417 9.47 14.74 -15.75
CA GLU A 417 8.25 14.50 -16.55
C GLU A 417 8.60 14.36 -18.05
N TRP A 418 9.54 15.17 -18.56
CA TRP A 418 10.00 15.11 -19.95
C TRP A 418 10.71 13.80 -20.33
N TRP A 419 11.66 13.34 -19.50
CA TRP A 419 12.40 12.10 -19.77
C TRP A 419 11.50 10.87 -19.75
N ALA A 420 10.60 10.78 -18.77
CA ALA A 420 9.64 9.67 -18.64
C ALA A 420 8.70 9.58 -19.85
N THR A 421 8.33 10.73 -20.44
CA THR A 421 7.34 10.79 -21.52
C THR A 421 7.97 10.63 -22.92
N ARG A 422 9.26 10.98 -23.10
CA ARG A 422 9.96 10.86 -24.40
C ARG A 422 10.24 9.42 -24.82
N THR A 423 10.49 8.53 -23.86
CA THR A 423 10.72 7.10 -24.08
C THR A 423 9.53 6.39 -24.73
N LEU A 424 8.30 6.90 -24.53
CA LEU A 424 7.08 6.42 -25.19
C LEU A 424 7.12 6.55 -26.74
N ARG A 425 7.91 7.50 -27.27
CA ARG A 425 8.00 7.80 -28.72
C ARG A 425 9.01 6.92 -29.46
N ARG A 426 9.91 6.20 -28.78
CA ARG A 426 11.03 5.53 -29.47
C ARG A 426 10.51 4.38 -30.36
N PRO A 427 10.66 4.46 -31.70
CA PRO A 427 10.30 3.36 -32.58
C PRO A 427 11.23 2.17 -32.29
N SER A 428 10.64 1.01 -32.02
CA SER A 428 11.33 -0.27 -31.84
C SER A 428 11.86 -0.84 -33.16
N ASN A 429 12.59 -0.04 -33.94
CA ASN A 429 13.30 -0.49 -35.14
C ASN A 429 14.80 -0.73 -34.91
N ASP A 430 15.30 -0.48 -33.70
CA ASP A 430 16.67 -0.81 -33.35
C ASP A 430 16.71 -2.20 -32.70
N SER A 431 17.40 -3.13 -33.35
CA SER A 431 17.90 -4.36 -32.76
C SER A 431 18.56 -4.04 -31.42
N TYR A 432 18.10 -4.67 -30.35
CA TYR A 432 18.75 -4.58 -29.04
C TYR A 432 20.25 -4.94 -29.19
N PRO A 433 21.20 -4.09 -28.75
CA PRO A 433 22.51 -4.60 -28.43
C PRO A 433 22.36 -5.41 -27.14
N SER A 434 22.51 -6.72 -27.28
CA SER A 434 22.79 -7.61 -26.17
C SER A 434 23.96 -7.06 -25.35
N GLN A 435 23.81 -7.07 -24.03
CA GLN A 435 24.88 -7.02 -23.04
C GLN A 435 25.48 -5.63 -22.76
N ILE A 436 24.87 -4.90 -21.82
CA ILE A 436 25.60 -3.91 -21.02
C ILE A 436 26.44 -4.71 -20.02
N GLN A 437 27.73 -4.85 -20.30
CA GLN A 437 28.69 -5.28 -19.27
C GLN A 437 28.84 -4.15 -18.25
N LEU A 438 28.60 -4.46 -16.98
CA LEU A 438 28.98 -3.61 -15.86
C LEU A 438 30.50 -3.66 -15.71
N GLU A 439 31.20 -2.75 -16.38
CA GLU A 439 32.60 -2.47 -16.09
C GLU A 439 32.70 -1.60 -14.83
N SER A 440 33.13 -2.23 -13.73
CA SER A 440 34.04 -1.71 -12.70
C SER A 440 34.05 -0.19 -12.46
N VAL A 441 33.28 0.28 -11.46
CA VAL A 441 33.47 1.59 -10.83
C VAL A 441 34.63 1.50 -9.81
N PRO A 442 35.70 2.31 -9.90
CA PRO A 442 36.74 2.33 -8.87
C PRO A 442 36.25 3.07 -7.60
N PRO A 443 36.71 2.66 -6.39
CA PRO A 443 36.26 3.26 -5.14
C PRO A 443 36.82 4.67 -4.93
N PRO A 444 36.11 5.54 -4.19
CA PRO A 444 36.52 6.93 -3.99
C PRO A 444 37.71 7.04 -3.04
N LEU A 445 38.70 7.83 -3.46
CA LEU A 445 39.82 8.31 -2.66
C LEU A 445 39.29 9.23 -1.55
N TRP A 446 39.56 8.87 -0.29
CA TRP A 446 39.41 9.77 0.84
C TRP A 446 40.74 10.53 1.01
N ILE A 447 40.69 11.85 0.89
CA ILE A 447 41.80 12.75 1.21
C ILE A 447 41.74 13.01 2.72
N THR A 448 42.83 12.70 3.41
CA THR A 448 43.18 13.23 4.75
C THR A 448 43.76 14.62 4.64
#